data_AF-A0A7C3DBJ3-F1
#
_entry.id   AF-A0A7C3DBJ3-F1
#
_cell.length_a   1.000
_cell.length_b   1.000
_cell.length_c   1.000
_cell.angle_alpha   90.00
_cell.angle_beta   90.00
_cell.angle_gamma   90.00
#
_symmetry.space_group_name_H-M   'P 1'
#
loop_
_entity.id
_entity.type
_entity.pdbx_description
1 polymer ?
#
loop_
_entity_poly.entity_id
_entity_poly.type
_entity_poly.pdbx_seq_one_letter_code
_entity_poly.pdbx_strand_id
1 'polypeptide(L)'
;GVGDLTLDEMSRIEHIFITHSHIDHTGFLPLLVDSVFSNLNTPITVHSQLATIQALRDHIFNWVIWPDFSKLPDPDRAVLRFESMKPDEVRMIDDISFQMIEVSHTVPAVAYRVEHEGKSIALSGDTSINDTFWARLNACPDLDVLIVESAFSNEQNDLAMLARHYTPALLAQDLNKLLHKPEIYITHLKPGDEQKIIDELNRLTPQRTFKFLQNDTIFTL
;
A
#
# COMPACT_ATOMS: atom_id res chain seq x y z
N GLY A 1 2.14 12.05 3.04
CA GLY A 1 2.03 10.76 3.76
C GLY A 1 1.80 11.02 5.24
N VAL A 2 1.95 10.03 6.13
CA VAL A 2 1.73 10.24 7.58
C VAL A 2 2.63 11.32 8.18
N GLY A 3 3.83 11.54 7.61
CA GLY A 3 4.74 12.61 8.03
C GLY A 3 4.27 14.04 7.73
N ASP A 4 3.22 14.21 6.91
CA ASP A 4 2.63 15.52 6.58
C ASP A 4 1.41 15.84 7.45
N LEU A 5 0.96 14.89 8.30
CA LEU A 5 -0.18 15.07 9.18
C LEU A 5 0.18 15.90 10.42
N THR A 6 -0.78 16.68 10.92
CA THR A 6 -0.69 17.30 12.25
C THR A 6 -0.76 16.23 13.36
N LEU A 7 -0.30 16.56 14.58
CA LEU A 7 -0.43 15.65 15.72
C LEU A 7 -1.88 15.23 16.00
N ASP A 8 -2.83 16.17 15.83
CA ASP A 8 -4.25 15.89 16.00
C ASP A 8 -4.75 14.91 14.92
N GLU A 9 -4.29 15.02 13.68
CA GLU A 9 -4.60 14.07 12.60
C GLU A 9 -3.99 12.69 12.84
N MET A 10 -2.71 12.65 13.22
CA MET A 10 -2.02 11.41 13.59
C MET A 10 -2.74 10.67 14.73
N SER A 11 -3.26 11.42 15.72
CA SER A 11 -3.94 10.84 16.89
C SER A 11 -5.26 10.13 16.57
N ARG A 12 -5.83 10.38 15.37
CA ARG A 12 -7.06 9.74 14.90
C ARG A 12 -6.81 8.46 14.09
N ILE A 13 -5.55 8.08 13.88
CA ILE A 13 -5.21 6.85 13.17
C ILE A 13 -5.29 5.67 14.14
N GLU A 14 -6.26 4.78 13.94
CA GLU A 14 -6.43 3.57 14.75
C GLU A 14 -5.96 2.30 14.03
N HIS A 15 -6.07 2.27 12.70
CA HIS A 15 -5.76 1.11 11.87
C HIS A 15 -4.78 1.46 10.76
N ILE A 16 -3.75 0.64 10.58
CA ILE A 16 -2.73 0.81 9.55
C ILE A 16 -2.60 -0.50 8.77
N PHE A 17 -2.80 -0.44 7.46
CA PHE A 17 -2.61 -1.59 6.57
C PHE A 17 -1.29 -1.43 5.82
N ILE A 18 -0.36 -2.37 5.99
CA ILE A 18 0.97 -2.32 5.39
C ILE A 18 1.08 -3.34 4.27
N THR A 19 1.59 -2.90 3.11
CA THR A 19 1.74 -3.72 1.90
C THR A 19 2.91 -4.71 2.00
N HIS A 20 4.07 -4.24 2.46
CA HIS A 20 5.27 -5.05 2.66
C HIS A 20 6.30 -4.38 3.57
N SER A 21 7.45 -5.03 3.80
CA SER A 21 8.42 -4.67 4.84
C SER A 21 9.51 -3.67 4.44
N HIS A 22 9.49 -3.12 3.23
CA HIS A 22 10.51 -2.15 2.84
C HIS A 22 10.35 -0.83 3.60
N ILE A 23 11.49 -0.18 3.85
CA ILE A 23 11.56 0.97 4.76
C ILE A 23 10.83 2.20 4.23
N ASP A 24 10.70 2.36 2.93
CA ASP A 24 9.89 3.42 2.32
C ASP A 24 8.38 3.21 2.53
N HIS A 25 7.94 2.00 2.90
CA HIS A 25 6.55 1.68 3.26
C HIS A 25 6.31 1.61 4.77
N THR A 26 7.35 1.37 5.57
CA THR A 26 7.21 1.17 7.03
C THR A 26 7.94 2.22 7.89
N GLY A 27 8.83 3.02 7.31
CA GLY A 27 9.79 3.84 8.04
C GLY A 27 9.18 4.94 8.91
N PHE A 28 7.98 5.40 8.57
CA PHE A 28 7.26 6.37 9.39
C PHE A 28 6.43 5.76 10.51
N LEU A 29 6.16 4.45 10.51
CA LEU A 29 5.36 3.82 11.56
C LEU A 29 5.94 4.04 12.97
N PRO A 30 7.26 3.87 13.22
CA PRO A 30 7.82 4.09 14.55
C PRO A 30 7.73 5.55 14.99
N LEU A 31 7.93 6.48 14.05
CA LEU A 31 7.85 7.92 14.28
C LEU A 31 6.41 8.36 14.57
N LEU A 32 5.44 7.79 13.87
CA LEU A 32 4.02 8.02 14.10
C LEU A 32 3.64 7.60 15.53
N VAL A 33 3.93 6.36 15.91
CA VAL A 33 3.55 5.83 17.23
C VAL A 33 4.20 6.63 18.35
N ASP A 34 5.48 7.02 18.21
CA ASP A 34 6.17 7.85 19.19
C ASP A 34 5.52 9.24 19.34
N SER A 35 5.16 9.86 18.21
CA SER A 35 4.57 11.22 18.19
C SER A 35 3.24 11.31 18.92
N VAL A 36 2.43 10.25 18.89
CA VAL A 36 1.10 10.22 19.53
C VAL A 36 1.06 9.39 20.81
N PHE A 37 2.18 8.79 21.22
CA PHE A 37 2.27 7.82 22.33
C PHE A 37 1.50 8.24 23.58
N SER A 38 1.66 9.50 24.01
CA SER A 38 1.05 10.01 25.25
C SER A 38 -0.44 10.31 25.14
N ASN A 39 -0.98 10.37 23.92
CA ASN A 39 -2.36 10.76 23.61
C ASN A 39 -3.23 9.57 23.16
N LEU A 40 -2.63 8.40 22.96
CA LEU A 40 -3.35 7.19 22.55
C LEU A 40 -4.19 6.65 23.71
N ASN A 41 -5.52 6.64 23.52
CA ASN A 41 -6.47 5.96 24.42
C ASN A 41 -6.71 4.51 24.02
N THR A 42 -6.48 4.19 22.74
CA THR A 42 -6.58 2.88 22.13
C THR A 42 -5.28 2.59 21.37
N PRO A 43 -4.85 1.31 21.30
CA PRO A 43 -3.66 0.97 20.56
C PRO A 43 -3.87 1.11 19.05
N ILE A 44 -2.84 1.58 18.35
CA ILE A 44 -2.79 1.52 16.90
C ILE A 44 -2.65 0.05 16.50
N THR A 45 -3.52 -0.42 15.60
CA THR A 45 -3.50 -1.80 15.10
C THR A 45 -2.94 -1.84 13.68
N VAL A 46 -1.80 -2.52 13.52
CA VAL A 46 -1.15 -2.75 12.24
C VAL A 46 -1.60 -4.09 11.67
N HIS A 47 -2.21 -4.04 10.49
CA HIS A 47 -2.64 -5.17 9.69
C HIS A 47 -1.65 -5.41 8.54
N SER A 48 -1.09 -6.62 8.46
CA SER A 48 -0.20 -6.99 7.35
C SER A 48 0.03 -8.51 7.30
N GLN A 49 0.78 -8.97 6.31
CA GLN A 49 1.26 -10.35 6.29
C GLN A 49 2.15 -10.64 7.50
N LEU A 50 2.13 -11.89 7.97
CA LEU A 50 2.97 -12.33 9.08
C LEU A 50 4.46 -12.05 8.84
N ALA A 51 4.94 -12.23 7.60
CA ALA A 51 6.33 -11.95 7.24
C ALA A 51 6.71 -10.47 7.46
N THR A 52 5.83 -9.54 7.07
CA THR A 52 6.03 -8.10 7.29
C THR A 52 6.02 -7.74 8.77
N ILE A 53 5.06 -8.30 9.53
CA ILE A 53 5.00 -8.12 10.99
C ILE A 53 6.28 -8.64 11.67
N GLN A 54 6.79 -9.79 11.22
CA GLN A 54 8.01 -10.37 11.77
C GLN A 54 9.22 -9.47 11.48
N ALA A 55 9.36 -8.95 10.26
CA ALA A 55 10.41 -8.00 9.91
C ALA A 55 10.37 -6.73 10.78
N LEU A 56 9.17 -6.18 11.05
CA LEU A 56 8.99 -5.03 11.94
C LEU A 56 9.44 -5.34 13.37
N ARG A 57 9.07 -6.51 13.91
CA ARG A 57 9.47 -6.93 15.27
C ARG A 57 10.97 -7.16 15.39
N ASP A 58 11.57 -7.84 14.42
CA ASP A 58 12.97 -8.24 14.51
C ASP A 58 13.93 -7.10 14.21
N HIS A 59 13.54 -6.17 13.32
CA HIS A 59 14.46 -5.17 12.77
C HIS A 59 14.13 -3.73 13.13
N ILE A 60 12.93 -3.43 13.64
CA ILE A 60 12.52 -2.07 14.00
C ILE A 60 12.15 -1.96 15.47
N PHE A 61 11.11 -2.67 15.92
CA PHE A 61 10.58 -2.64 17.29
C PHE A 61 11.31 -3.63 18.20
N ASN A 62 12.63 -3.47 18.32
CA ASN A 62 13.53 -4.46 18.91
C ASN A 62 14.41 -3.92 20.05
N TRP A 63 14.17 -2.69 20.53
CA TRP A 63 14.99 -1.98 21.52
C TRP A 63 16.42 -1.64 21.10
N VAL A 64 16.80 -1.92 19.85
CA VAL A 64 18.10 -1.58 19.28
C VAL A 64 17.96 -0.44 18.30
N ILE A 65 17.07 -0.60 17.32
CA ILE A 65 16.75 0.44 16.33
C ILE A 65 15.71 1.40 16.92
N TRP A 66 14.63 0.86 17.47
CA TRP A 66 13.55 1.65 18.06
C TRP A 66 12.94 0.96 19.29
N PRO A 67 12.33 1.70 20.24
CA PRO A 67 11.55 1.12 21.31
C PRO A 67 10.47 0.17 20.81
N ASP A 68 10.25 -0.94 21.53
CA ASP A 68 9.19 -1.90 21.19
C ASP A 68 7.85 -1.42 21.72
N PHE A 69 7.12 -0.66 20.90
CA PHE A 69 5.79 -0.15 21.25
C PHE A 69 4.72 -1.24 21.41
N SER A 70 4.99 -2.47 20.97
CA SER A 70 4.12 -3.61 21.28
C SER A 70 4.28 -4.13 22.70
N LYS A 71 5.20 -3.54 23.47
CA LYS A 71 5.42 -3.80 24.90
C LYS A 71 5.36 -2.55 25.77
N LEU A 72 5.15 -1.37 25.19
CA LEU A 72 5.13 -0.09 25.91
C LEU A 72 3.72 0.50 26.02
N PRO A 73 3.37 1.15 27.15
CA PRO A 73 4.22 1.36 28.34
C PRO A 73 4.45 0.09 29.17
N ASP A 74 3.58 -0.90 29.03
CA ASP A 74 3.73 -2.26 29.54
C ASP A 74 2.95 -3.23 28.64
N PRO A 75 3.18 -4.56 28.74
CA PRO A 75 2.56 -5.53 27.84
C PRO A 75 1.02 -5.56 27.85
N ASP A 76 0.37 -5.21 28.95
CA ASP A 76 -1.09 -5.24 29.07
C ASP A 76 -1.75 -3.98 28.49
N ARG A 77 -0.96 -2.91 28.34
CA ARG A 77 -1.40 -1.60 27.82
C ARG A 77 -0.62 -1.18 26.58
N ALA A 78 -0.05 -2.14 25.85
CA ALA A 78 0.77 -1.88 24.67
C ALA A 78 0.04 -0.95 23.68
N VAL A 79 0.70 0.11 23.22
CA VAL A 79 0.12 1.12 22.31
C VAL A 79 0.14 0.70 20.84
N LEU A 80 0.86 -0.38 20.51
CA LEU A 80 0.94 -0.93 19.15
C LEU A 80 0.56 -2.41 19.15
N ARG A 81 -0.44 -2.76 18.35
CA ARG A 81 -0.87 -4.14 18.13
C ARG A 81 -0.56 -4.56 16.70
N PHE A 82 -0.13 -5.81 16.53
CA PHE A 82 0.01 -6.42 15.21
C PHE A 82 -1.05 -7.50 15.02
N GLU A 83 -1.81 -7.40 13.95
CA GLU A 83 -2.79 -8.39 13.54
C GLU A 83 -2.40 -8.92 12.16
N SER A 84 -2.02 -10.21 12.12
CA SER A 84 -1.66 -10.83 10.86
C SER A 84 -2.90 -11.10 10.01
N MET A 85 -2.79 -10.79 8.73
CA MET A 85 -3.75 -11.18 7.70
C MET A 85 -3.07 -12.09 6.68
N LYS A 86 -3.88 -12.89 5.98
CA LYS A 86 -3.43 -13.70 4.84
C LYS A 86 -4.00 -13.15 3.53
N PRO A 87 -3.33 -13.40 2.39
CA PRO A 87 -3.95 -13.14 1.09
C PRO A 87 -5.35 -13.75 0.98
N ASP A 88 -6.24 -13.02 0.31
CA ASP A 88 -7.68 -13.27 0.17
C ASP A 88 -8.53 -13.10 1.44
N GLU A 89 -7.92 -12.82 2.60
CA GLU A 89 -8.64 -12.46 3.80
C GLU A 89 -9.28 -11.07 3.65
N VAL A 90 -10.51 -10.95 4.16
CA VAL A 90 -11.23 -9.68 4.28
C VAL A 90 -11.31 -9.32 5.75
N ARG A 91 -10.82 -8.14 6.11
CA ARG A 91 -10.94 -7.56 7.44
C ARG A 91 -12.01 -6.47 7.41
N MET A 92 -13.04 -6.61 8.25
CA MET A 92 -14.01 -5.55 8.47
C MET A 92 -13.51 -4.65 9.60
N ILE A 93 -13.47 -3.35 9.36
CA ILE A 93 -13.32 -2.31 10.38
C ILE A 93 -14.58 -1.46 10.26
N ASP A 94 -15.45 -1.54 11.27
CA ASP A 94 -16.81 -1.02 11.22
C ASP A 94 -17.56 -1.51 9.96
N ASP A 95 -17.95 -0.61 9.07
CA ASP A 95 -18.64 -0.86 7.81
C ASP A 95 -17.72 -0.85 6.58
N ILE A 96 -16.40 -0.73 6.79
CA ILE A 96 -15.39 -0.71 5.73
C ILE A 96 -14.74 -2.08 5.60
N SER A 97 -14.70 -2.61 4.37
CA SER A 97 -14.05 -3.89 4.06
C SER A 97 -12.64 -3.68 3.49
N PHE A 98 -11.65 -4.33 4.11
CA PHE A 98 -10.26 -4.34 3.66
C PHE A 98 -9.88 -5.74 3.20
N GLN A 99 -9.77 -5.93 1.89
CA GLN A 99 -9.38 -7.20 1.30
C GLN A 99 -7.89 -7.20 0.95
N MET A 100 -7.14 -8.16 1.50
CA MET A 100 -5.73 -8.37 1.18
C MET A 100 -5.60 -9.23 -0.09
N ILE A 101 -4.71 -8.84 -0.99
CA ILE A 101 -4.52 -9.52 -2.27
C ILE A 101 -3.02 -9.76 -2.49
N GLU A 102 -2.63 -11.00 -2.78
CA GLU A 102 -1.22 -11.32 -3.05
C GLU A 102 -0.73 -10.64 -4.33
N VAL A 103 0.48 -10.08 -4.30
CA VAL A 103 1.15 -9.48 -5.45
C VAL A 103 2.60 -9.96 -5.58
N SER A 104 3.27 -9.61 -6.69
CA SER A 104 4.59 -10.14 -7.02
C SER A 104 5.70 -9.12 -6.73
N HIS A 105 6.41 -9.29 -5.61
CA HIS A 105 7.53 -8.44 -5.24
C HIS A 105 8.72 -9.23 -4.67
N THR A 106 9.82 -8.56 -4.31
CA THR A 106 11.07 -9.19 -3.84
C THR A 106 10.99 -9.79 -2.44
N VAL A 107 10.15 -9.19 -1.59
CA VAL A 107 9.70 -9.73 -0.30
C VAL A 107 8.20 -10.08 -0.39
N PRO A 108 7.64 -10.86 0.54
CA PRO A 108 6.19 -11.03 0.61
C PRO A 108 5.49 -9.68 0.65
N ALA A 109 4.63 -9.44 -0.35
CA ALA A 109 3.94 -8.17 -0.56
C ALA A 109 2.48 -8.41 -0.92
N VAL A 110 1.64 -7.45 -0.58
CA VAL A 110 0.20 -7.46 -0.88
C VAL A 110 -0.28 -6.10 -1.37
N ALA A 111 -1.33 -6.17 -2.17
CA ALA A 111 -2.24 -5.08 -2.45
C ALA A 111 -3.42 -5.11 -1.48
N TYR A 112 -4.14 -4.00 -1.39
CA TYR A 112 -5.42 -3.92 -0.70
C TYR A 112 -6.51 -3.38 -1.61
N ARG A 113 -7.70 -3.99 -1.54
CA ARG A 113 -8.95 -3.36 -1.99
C ARG A 113 -9.73 -2.94 -0.77
N VAL A 114 -10.11 -1.67 -0.72
CA VAL A 114 -10.95 -1.07 0.31
C VAL A 114 -12.30 -0.78 -0.29
N GLU A 115 -13.38 -1.20 0.36
CA GLU A 115 -14.74 -0.93 -0.07
C GLU A 115 -15.62 -0.45 1.09
N HIS A 116 -16.50 0.50 0.76
CA HIS A 116 -17.48 1.07 1.67
C HIS A 116 -18.71 1.48 0.86
N GLU A 117 -19.90 1.09 1.32
CA GLU A 117 -21.19 1.41 0.68
C GLU A 117 -21.26 1.15 -0.84
N GLY A 118 -20.61 0.09 -1.34
CA GLY A 118 -20.62 -0.28 -2.76
C GLY A 118 -19.69 0.57 -3.63
N LYS A 119 -18.76 1.28 -3.01
CA LYS A 119 -17.68 2.05 -3.64
C LYS A 119 -16.35 1.49 -3.25
N SER A 120 -15.39 1.43 -4.18
CA SER A 120 -14.09 0.84 -3.87
C SER A 120 -12.88 1.46 -4.53
N ILE A 121 -11.79 1.37 -3.78
CA ILE A 121 -10.44 1.75 -4.17
C ILE A 121 -9.50 0.57 -4.01
N ALA A 122 -8.60 0.37 -4.97
CA ALA A 122 -7.51 -0.60 -4.85
C ALA A 122 -6.16 0.11 -4.84
N LEU A 123 -5.27 -0.34 -3.95
CA LEU A 123 -3.87 0.08 -3.85
C LEU A 123 -2.99 -1.14 -4.09
N SER A 124 -2.16 -1.12 -5.13
CA SER A 124 -1.32 -2.27 -5.50
C SER A 124 -0.20 -2.57 -4.51
N GLY A 125 0.30 -1.55 -3.80
CA GLY A 125 1.66 -1.59 -3.24
C GLY A 125 2.71 -1.75 -4.34
N ASP A 126 3.91 -2.17 -3.97
CA ASP A 126 4.97 -2.47 -4.94
C ASP A 126 4.76 -3.86 -5.52
N THR A 127 4.82 -3.98 -6.84
CA THR A 127 4.58 -5.23 -7.55
C THR A 127 5.10 -5.20 -8.99
N SER A 128 5.31 -6.38 -9.56
CA SER A 128 5.45 -6.59 -11.00
C SER A 128 4.31 -7.43 -11.56
N ILE A 129 4.48 -7.95 -12.78
CA ILE A 129 3.51 -8.81 -13.48
C ILE A 129 3.03 -9.91 -12.54
N ASN A 130 1.72 -10.03 -12.44
CA ASN A 130 1.05 -11.09 -11.69
C ASN A 130 -0.36 -11.32 -12.24
N ASP A 131 -0.99 -12.44 -11.88
CA ASP A 131 -2.40 -12.71 -12.26
C ASP A 131 -3.35 -12.56 -11.07
N THR A 132 -2.84 -12.70 -9.84
CA THR A 132 -3.61 -12.70 -8.59
C THR A 132 -4.33 -11.38 -8.35
N PHE A 133 -3.63 -10.25 -8.51
CA PHE A 133 -4.20 -8.93 -8.30
C PHE A 133 -5.38 -8.66 -9.24
N TRP A 134 -5.15 -8.81 -10.54
CA TRP A 134 -6.14 -8.50 -11.56
C TRP A 134 -7.34 -9.45 -11.52
N ALA A 135 -7.11 -10.76 -11.32
CA ALA A 135 -8.18 -11.74 -11.17
C ALA A 135 -9.07 -11.40 -9.97
N ARG A 136 -8.48 -10.99 -8.83
CA ARG A 136 -9.24 -10.61 -7.64
C ARG A 136 -10.05 -9.33 -7.85
N LEU A 137 -9.49 -8.30 -8.47
CA LEU A 137 -10.23 -7.07 -8.80
C LEU A 137 -11.42 -7.37 -9.72
N ASN A 138 -11.22 -8.21 -10.74
CA ASN A 138 -12.28 -8.60 -11.67
C ASN A 138 -13.39 -9.45 -11.04
N ALA A 139 -13.10 -10.16 -9.94
CA ALA A 139 -14.09 -10.92 -9.18
C ALA A 139 -14.98 -10.03 -8.29
N CYS A 140 -14.59 -8.77 -8.07
CA CYS A 140 -15.37 -7.80 -7.33
C CYS A 140 -16.37 -7.09 -8.26
N PRO A 141 -17.55 -6.68 -7.76
CA PRO A 141 -18.59 -6.06 -8.57
C PRO A 141 -18.21 -4.68 -9.10
N ASP A 142 -17.38 -3.95 -8.36
CA ASP A 142 -16.97 -2.58 -8.66
C ASP A 142 -15.48 -2.35 -8.38
N LEU A 143 -14.96 -1.31 -9.02
CA LEU A 143 -13.68 -0.66 -8.78
C LEU A 143 -13.77 0.77 -9.31
N ASP A 144 -13.88 1.76 -8.42
CA ASP A 144 -13.98 3.18 -8.79
C ASP A 144 -12.59 3.78 -9.01
N VAL A 145 -11.64 3.47 -8.13
CA VAL A 145 -10.26 4.01 -8.15
C VAL A 145 -9.22 2.89 -8.09
N LEU A 146 -8.22 2.97 -8.95
CA LEU A 146 -7.04 2.12 -8.92
C LEU A 146 -5.78 2.96 -8.73
N ILE A 147 -5.12 2.81 -7.59
CA ILE A 147 -3.77 3.30 -7.35
C ILE A 147 -2.80 2.15 -7.63
N VAL A 148 -1.98 2.28 -8.68
CA VAL A 148 -1.04 1.24 -9.12
C VAL A 148 0.36 1.81 -9.33
N GLU A 149 1.39 1.05 -8.95
CA GLU A 149 2.77 1.46 -9.14
C GLU A 149 3.23 1.34 -10.61
N SER A 150 4.18 2.18 -10.98
CA SER A 150 5.01 2.01 -12.19
C SER A 150 6.36 2.65 -11.95
N ALA A 151 7.22 2.01 -11.17
CA ALA A 151 8.40 2.67 -10.62
C ALA A 151 9.49 3.04 -11.65
N PHE A 152 9.59 2.33 -12.77
CA PHE A 152 10.68 2.47 -13.74
C PHE A 152 10.19 2.86 -15.14
N SER A 153 10.99 3.61 -15.90
CA SER A 153 10.72 3.80 -17.33
C SER A 153 11.02 2.53 -18.13
N ASN A 154 10.49 2.43 -19.36
CA ASN A 154 10.71 1.25 -20.22
C ASN A 154 12.21 1.00 -20.53
N GLU A 155 13.04 2.03 -20.55
CA GLU A 155 14.49 1.90 -20.75
C GLU A 155 15.20 1.16 -19.61
N GLN A 156 14.60 1.13 -18.42
CA GLN A 156 15.15 0.47 -17.23
C GLN A 156 14.53 -0.90 -16.97
N ASN A 157 13.93 -1.52 -17.98
CA ASN A 157 13.19 -2.78 -17.85
C ASN A 157 13.98 -3.90 -17.16
N ASP A 158 15.26 -4.07 -17.48
CA ASP A 158 16.09 -5.12 -16.86
C ASP A 158 16.22 -4.91 -15.34
N LEU A 159 16.36 -3.65 -14.91
CA LEU A 159 16.44 -3.29 -13.49
C LEU A 159 15.07 -3.43 -12.82
N ALA A 160 13.99 -3.05 -13.49
CA ALA A 160 12.62 -3.20 -13.00
C ALA A 160 12.28 -4.68 -12.76
N MET A 161 12.64 -5.56 -13.70
CA MET A 161 12.45 -7.01 -13.58
C MET A 161 13.27 -7.60 -12.42
N LEU A 162 14.52 -7.18 -12.26
CA LEU A 162 15.36 -7.63 -11.15
C LEU A 162 14.79 -7.20 -9.79
N ALA A 163 14.30 -5.96 -9.70
CA ALA A 163 13.72 -5.38 -8.49
C ALA A 163 12.23 -5.74 -8.31
N ARG A 164 11.62 -6.48 -9.25
CA ARG A 164 10.19 -6.83 -9.28
C ARG A 164 9.25 -5.63 -9.11
N HIS A 165 9.39 -4.68 -10.02
CA HIS A 165 8.50 -3.53 -10.20
C HIS A 165 7.93 -3.48 -11.62
N TYR A 166 6.96 -2.60 -11.85
CA TYR A 166 6.46 -2.32 -13.19
C TYR A 166 7.32 -1.31 -13.95
N THR A 167 7.36 -1.50 -15.26
CA THR A 167 7.53 -0.44 -16.26
C THR A 167 6.20 -0.17 -16.94
N PRO A 168 6.03 0.96 -17.67
CA PRO A 168 4.85 1.21 -18.48
C PRO A 168 4.44 0.06 -19.40
N ALA A 169 5.40 -0.62 -20.05
CA ALA A 169 5.13 -1.75 -20.93
C ALA A 169 4.57 -2.96 -20.17
N LEU A 170 5.16 -3.29 -19.02
CA LEU A 170 4.71 -4.41 -18.18
C LEU A 170 3.34 -4.09 -17.56
N LEU A 171 3.13 -2.87 -17.06
CA LEU A 171 1.84 -2.44 -16.52
C LEU A 171 0.76 -2.42 -17.62
N ALA A 172 1.07 -1.92 -18.81
CA ALA A 172 0.13 -1.90 -19.93
C ALA A 172 -0.32 -3.30 -20.34
N GLN A 173 0.58 -4.29 -20.30
CA GLN A 173 0.24 -5.69 -20.53
C GLN A 173 -0.79 -6.19 -19.51
N ASP A 174 -0.55 -5.91 -18.24
CA ASP A 174 -1.37 -6.39 -17.13
C ASP A 174 -2.70 -5.63 -17.00
N LEU A 175 -2.75 -4.34 -17.37
CA LEU A 175 -3.98 -3.56 -17.49
C LEU A 175 -4.97 -4.10 -18.54
N ASN A 176 -4.50 -4.89 -19.51
CA ASN A 176 -5.40 -5.58 -20.46
C ASN A 176 -6.18 -6.71 -19.79
N LYS A 177 -5.74 -7.21 -18.63
CA LYS A 177 -6.46 -8.20 -17.84
C LYS A 177 -7.63 -7.57 -17.08
N LEU A 178 -7.56 -6.27 -16.76
CA LEU A 178 -8.56 -5.58 -15.95
C LEU A 178 -9.84 -5.30 -16.76
N LEU A 179 -10.96 -5.86 -16.33
CA LEU A 179 -12.28 -5.67 -16.93
C LEU A 179 -12.90 -4.33 -16.55
N HIS A 180 -12.63 -3.87 -15.33
CA HIS A 180 -13.11 -2.59 -14.82
C HIS A 180 -12.46 -1.39 -15.52
N LYS A 181 -13.14 -0.24 -15.47
CA LYS A 181 -12.66 1.05 -16.00
C LYS A 181 -12.58 2.11 -14.89
N PRO A 182 -11.77 1.89 -13.85
CA PRO A 182 -11.61 2.86 -12.77
C PRO A 182 -10.86 4.10 -13.24
N GLU A 183 -10.89 5.14 -12.43
CA GLU A 183 -9.86 6.17 -12.48
C GLU A 183 -8.51 5.58 -12.04
N ILE A 184 -7.46 5.79 -12.84
CA ILE A 184 -6.15 5.19 -12.58
C ILE A 184 -5.16 6.27 -12.14
N TYR A 185 -4.57 6.05 -10.97
CA TYR A 185 -3.54 6.86 -10.37
C TYR A 185 -2.23 6.08 -10.32
N ILE A 186 -1.17 6.67 -10.85
CA ILE A 186 0.18 6.09 -10.84
C ILE A 186 0.95 6.61 -9.62
N THR A 187 1.61 5.69 -8.92
CA THR A 187 2.43 5.96 -7.72
C THR A 187 3.81 5.29 -7.79
N HIS A 188 4.61 5.48 -6.74
CA HIS A 188 5.96 4.91 -6.54
C HIS A 188 6.95 5.22 -7.67
N LEU A 189 6.80 6.39 -8.27
CA LEU A 189 7.65 6.83 -9.38
C LEU A 189 9.06 7.13 -8.88
N LYS A 190 10.07 6.67 -9.61
CA LYS A 190 11.43 7.13 -9.36
C LYS A 190 11.57 8.60 -9.73
N PRO A 191 12.14 9.43 -8.83
CA PRO A 191 12.31 10.85 -9.10
C PRO A 191 13.04 11.13 -10.41
N GLY A 192 12.46 11.98 -11.25
CA GLY A 192 13.05 12.45 -12.51
C GLY A 192 12.54 11.74 -13.78
N ASP A 193 11.82 10.63 -13.68
CA ASP A 193 11.26 9.89 -14.81
C ASP A 193 9.72 9.98 -14.90
N GLU A 194 9.07 10.80 -14.06
CA GLU A 194 7.62 10.83 -13.91
C GLU A 194 6.91 11.07 -15.23
N GLN A 195 7.20 12.18 -15.91
CA GLN A 195 6.55 12.55 -17.17
C GLN A 195 6.78 11.50 -18.26
N LYS A 196 7.99 10.92 -18.31
CA LYS A 196 8.35 9.88 -19.26
C LYS A 196 7.50 8.63 -19.07
N ILE A 197 7.31 8.20 -17.83
CA ILE A 197 6.47 7.04 -17.47
C ILE A 197 5.03 7.24 -17.93
N ILE A 198 4.44 8.42 -17.70
CA ILE A 198 3.07 8.71 -18.16
C ILE A 198 2.97 8.80 -19.68
N ASP A 199 3.95 9.41 -20.35
CA ASP A 199 3.94 9.50 -21.82
C ASP A 199 4.04 8.11 -22.46
N GLU A 200 4.81 7.20 -21.86
CA GLU A 200 4.90 5.80 -22.28
C GLU A 200 3.57 5.06 -22.03
N LEU A 201 2.96 5.22 -20.85
CA LEU A 201 1.65 4.61 -20.54
C LEU A 201 0.55 5.11 -21.50
N ASN A 202 0.44 6.42 -21.72
CA ASN A 202 -0.55 7.00 -22.62
C ASN A 202 -0.39 6.48 -24.07
N ARG A 203 0.85 6.26 -24.51
CA ARG A 203 1.15 5.70 -25.83
C ARG A 203 0.76 4.23 -25.96
N LEU A 204 0.97 3.46 -24.90
CA LEU A 204 0.73 2.01 -24.88
C LEU A 204 -0.73 1.64 -24.62
N THR A 205 -1.47 2.50 -23.90
CA THR A 205 -2.88 2.30 -23.57
C THR A 205 -3.70 3.56 -23.86
N PRO A 206 -3.86 3.96 -25.14
CA PRO A 206 -4.56 5.20 -25.52
C PRO A 206 -6.05 5.23 -25.12
N GLN A 207 -6.61 4.08 -24.75
CA GLN A 207 -7.98 3.91 -24.25
C GLN A 207 -8.13 4.16 -22.74
N ARG A 208 -7.03 4.36 -22.02
CA ARG A 208 -7.00 4.64 -20.57
C ARG A 208 -6.48 6.06 -20.34
N THR A 209 -6.84 6.65 -19.21
CA THR A 209 -6.30 7.94 -18.76
C THR A 209 -5.66 7.73 -17.40
N PHE A 210 -4.47 8.29 -17.22
CA PHE A 210 -3.68 8.17 -16.00
C PHE A 210 -3.51 9.53 -15.35
N LYS A 211 -3.55 9.54 -14.03
CA LYS A 211 -3.20 10.69 -13.19
C LYS A 211 -1.98 10.32 -12.34
N PHE A 212 -1.16 11.30 -11.99
CA PHE A 212 -0.19 11.10 -10.92
C PHE A 212 -0.90 11.17 -9.59
N LEU A 213 -0.58 10.24 -8.69
CA LEU A 213 -0.92 10.43 -7.29
C LEU A 213 -0.04 11.55 -6.74
N GLN A 214 -0.67 12.63 -6.29
CA GLN A 214 0.00 13.77 -5.68
C GLN A 214 -0.19 13.74 -4.16
N ASN A 215 0.74 14.35 -3.43
CA ASN A 215 0.52 14.65 -2.01
C ASN A 215 -0.80 15.41 -1.84
N ASP A 216 -1.46 15.19 -0.71
CA ASP A 216 -2.74 15.82 -0.36
C ASP A 216 -3.92 15.51 -1.29
N THR A 217 -3.77 14.53 -2.21
CA THR A 217 -4.90 14.01 -2.98
C THR A 217 -5.91 13.35 -2.04
N ILE A 218 -7.15 13.86 -2.04
CA ILE A 218 -8.27 13.31 -1.28
C ILE A 218 -9.21 12.60 -2.25
N PHE A 219 -9.55 11.35 -1.94
CA PHE A 219 -10.55 10.57 -2.66
C PHE A 219 -11.88 10.63 -1.90
N THR A 220 -12.95 10.99 -2.61
CA THR A 220 -14.32 10.81 -2.13
C THR A 220 -14.91 9.63 -2.90
N LEU A 221 -15.18 8.54 -2.18
CA LEU A 221 -15.82 7.35 -2.73
C LEU A 221 -17.34 7.55 -2.80
#